data_AF-A0A3D2QQK9-F1
#
_entry.id   AF-A0A3D2QQK9-F1
#
_cell.length_a   1.000
_cell.length_b   1.000
_cell.length_c   1.000
_cell.angle_alpha   90.00
_cell.angle_beta   90.00
_cell.angle_gamma   90.00
#
_symmetry.space_group_name_H-M   'P 1'
#
loop_
_entity.id
_entity.type
_entity.pdbx_description
1 polymer ?
#
loop_
_entity_poly.entity_id
_entity_poly.type
_entity_poly.pdbx_seq_one_letter_code
_entity_poly.pdbx_strand_id
1 'polypeptide(L)'
;MHLNGIDYDPLDDSFIVSGRDQSTVAKVDRKSGKLVWILGNHEYWPETLEPYLLEPIGETFAWQWGQHAPMVHPEIPGRLMVYDNGNERSYDSPIAVGDNFSRAVEFQVNARAMQVRQVWQFGEENGSETFTPFIGDANYLPSGNRLIC
;
A
#
# COMPACT_ATOMS: atom_id res chain seq x y z
N MET A 1 0.67 16.39 -3.73
CA MET A 1 1.40 15.10 -3.71
C MET A 1 2.38 15.15 -2.56
N HIS A 2 2.31 14.15 -1.69
CA HIS A 2 3.21 13.98 -0.56
C HIS A 2 3.81 12.58 -0.69
N LEU A 3 4.93 12.47 -1.42
CA LEU A 3 5.68 11.21 -1.50
C LEU A 3 6.42 11.01 -0.16
N ASN A 4 6.20 9.86 0.46
CA ASN A 4 6.65 9.59 1.83
C ASN A 4 7.41 8.27 1.99
N GLY A 5 7.62 7.54 0.89
CA GLY A 5 8.35 6.28 0.93
C GLY A 5 8.72 5.80 -0.47
N ILE A 6 9.86 5.13 -0.56
CA ILE A 6 10.36 4.48 -1.76
C ILE A 6 11.10 3.21 -1.36
N ASP A 7 10.93 2.14 -2.13
CA ASP A 7 11.75 0.95 -2.03
C ASP A 7 12.13 0.41 -3.41
N TYR A 8 13.28 -0.25 -3.50
CA TYR A 8 13.79 -0.82 -4.74
C TYR A 8 13.46 -2.31 -4.82
N ASP A 9 12.88 -2.73 -5.94
CA ASP A 9 12.63 -4.13 -6.26
C ASP A 9 13.76 -4.69 -7.13
N PRO A 10 14.73 -5.45 -6.56
CA PRO A 10 15.81 -6.04 -7.33
C PRO A 10 15.35 -7.19 -8.23
N LEU A 11 14.13 -7.73 -8.02
CA LEU A 11 13.64 -8.89 -8.78
C LEU A 11 13.23 -8.52 -10.21
N ASP A 12 12.90 -7.24 -10.46
CA ASP A 12 12.53 -6.75 -11.79
C ASP A 12 13.01 -5.31 -12.12
N ASP A 13 14.02 -4.81 -11.41
CA ASP A 13 14.66 -3.50 -11.62
C ASP A 13 13.67 -2.32 -11.62
N SER A 14 12.88 -2.21 -10.55
CA SER A 14 11.84 -1.18 -10.43
C SER A 14 11.82 -0.52 -9.05
N PHE A 15 11.06 0.56 -8.91
CA PHE A 15 10.78 1.19 -7.63
C PHE A 15 9.31 1.06 -7.26
N ILE A 16 9.05 0.86 -5.97
CA ILE A 16 7.75 1.07 -5.35
C ILE A 16 7.79 2.43 -4.66
N VAL A 17 6.81 3.28 -4.93
CA VAL A 17 6.70 4.62 -4.34
C VAL A 17 5.36 4.79 -3.64
N SER A 18 5.38 5.44 -2.47
CA SER A 18 4.18 5.73 -1.69
C SER A 18 3.86 7.22 -1.73
N GLY A 19 2.61 7.54 -2.04
CA GLY A 19 2.02 8.87 -2.00
C GLY A 19 0.88 8.94 -0.99
N ARG A 20 1.07 9.74 0.07
CA ARG A 20 0.13 9.87 1.20
C ARG A 20 -1.20 10.47 0.78
N ASP A 21 -1.18 11.66 0.19
CA ASP A 21 -2.42 12.43 -0.06
C ASP A 21 -3.31 11.80 -1.13
N GLN A 22 -2.73 10.94 -1.98
CA GLN A 22 -3.44 10.18 -3.01
C GLN A 22 -3.84 8.77 -2.50
N SER A 23 -3.52 8.41 -1.25
CA SER A 23 -3.67 7.05 -0.71
C SER A 23 -3.18 5.97 -1.68
N THR A 24 -2.02 6.22 -2.30
CA THR A 24 -1.56 5.48 -3.48
C THR A 24 -0.16 4.91 -3.31
N VAL A 25 0.02 3.65 -3.68
CA VAL A 25 1.31 3.04 -3.92
C VAL A 25 1.44 2.77 -5.42
N ALA A 26 2.57 3.10 -6.04
CA ALA A 26 2.78 2.86 -7.46
C ALA A 26 4.10 2.15 -7.71
N LYS A 27 4.16 1.37 -8.79
CA LYS A 27 5.41 0.78 -9.29
C LYS A 27 5.87 1.49 -10.54
N VAL A 28 7.15 1.81 -10.60
CA VAL A 28 7.77 2.52 -11.73
C VAL A 28 9.01 1.75 -12.17
N ASP A 29 9.11 1.46 -13.47
CA ASP A 29 10.31 0.85 -14.06
C ASP A 29 11.52 1.79 -13.90
N ARG A 30 12.62 1.30 -13.32
CA ARG A 30 13.76 2.17 -12.94
C ARG A 30 14.42 2.81 -14.17
N LYS A 31 14.53 2.07 -15.27
CA LYS A 31 15.29 2.49 -16.44
C LYS A 31 14.53 3.50 -17.30
N SER A 32 13.25 3.24 -17.54
CA SER A 32 12.40 4.03 -18.43
C SER A 32 11.59 5.10 -17.70
N GLY A 33 11.44 4.98 -16.37
CA GLY A 33 10.58 5.87 -15.57
C GLY A 33 9.09 5.67 -15.84
N LYS A 34 8.71 4.60 -16.54
CA LYS A 34 7.32 4.32 -16.90
C LYS A 34 6.59 3.72 -15.71
N LEU A 35 5.37 4.21 -15.49
CA LEU A 35 4.41 3.60 -14.58
C LEU A 35 4.11 2.16 -15.02
N VAL A 36 4.10 1.24 -14.05
CA VAL A 36 3.79 -0.18 -14.27
C VAL A 36 2.39 -0.48 -13.74
N TRP A 37 2.08 -0.06 -12.51
CA TRP A 37 0.76 -0.18 -11.91
C TRP A 37 0.57 0.81 -10.76
N ILE A 38 -0.69 0.98 -10.35
CA ILE A 38 -1.17 1.81 -9.25
C ILE A 38 -2.01 0.91 -8.32
N LEU A 39 -1.66 0.93 -7.04
CA LEU A 39 -2.44 0.40 -5.93
C LEU A 39 -3.06 1.57 -5.18
N GLY A 40 -4.35 1.78 -5.35
CA GLY A 40 -5.14 2.81 -4.69
C GLY A 40 -6.60 2.61 -5.07
N ASN A 41 -7.53 3.20 -4.31
CA ASN A 41 -8.94 3.16 -4.70
C ASN A 41 -9.13 3.79 -6.09
N HIS A 42 -10.19 3.40 -6.80
CA HIS A 42 -10.39 3.79 -8.19
C HIS A 42 -11.13 5.14 -8.36
N GLU A 43 -11.35 5.89 -7.28
CA GLU A 43 -12.05 7.18 -7.35
C GLU A 43 -11.12 8.29 -7.87
N TYR A 44 -11.69 9.19 -8.66
CA TYR A 44 -11.05 10.43 -9.15
C TYR A 44 -9.77 10.28 -9.99
N TRP A 45 -9.48 9.09 -10.53
CA TRP A 45 -8.41 8.92 -11.49
C TRP A 45 -8.80 9.46 -12.87
N PRO A 46 -7.87 10.11 -13.60
CA PRO A 46 -8.09 10.41 -15.00
C PRO A 46 -8.10 9.13 -15.84
N GLU A 47 -8.90 9.10 -16.91
CA GLU A 47 -9.02 7.96 -17.84
C GLU A 47 -7.65 7.45 -18.36
N THR A 48 -6.65 8.33 -18.47
CA THR A 48 -5.30 7.99 -18.93
C THR A 48 -4.52 7.11 -17.94
N LEU A 49 -4.92 7.06 -16.67
CA LEU A 49 -4.30 6.28 -15.61
C LEU A 49 -5.10 5.04 -15.21
N GLU A 50 -6.38 4.96 -15.59
CA GLU A 50 -7.23 3.79 -15.32
C GLU A 50 -6.60 2.45 -15.75
N PRO A 51 -5.90 2.33 -16.90
CA PRO A 51 -5.28 1.06 -17.30
C PRO A 51 -4.18 0.57 -16.35
N TYR A 52 -3.69 1.41 -15.44
CA TYR A 52 -2.67 1.06 -14.46
C TYR A 52 -3.25 0.71 -13.09
N LEU A 53 -4.54 0.91 -12.86
CA LEU A 53 -5.18 0.59 -11.59
C LEU A 53 -5.24 -0.93 -11.40
N LEU A 54 -4.77 -1.40 -10.25
CA LEU A 54 -4.87 -2.81 -9.87
C LEU A 54 -6.30 -3.12 -9.43
N GLU A 55 -6.85 -4.19 -9.98
CA GLU A 55 -8.17 -4.72 -9.60
C GLU A 55 -8.03 -5.56 -8.31
N PRO A 56 -8.75 -5.22 -7.24
CA PRO A 56 -8.74 -6.02 -6.02
C PRO A 56 -9.47 -7.35 -6.24
N ILE A 57 -8.88 -8.44 -5.77
CA ILE A 57 -9.49 -9.78 -5.79
C ILE A 57 -9.43 -10.43 -4.41
N GLY A 58 -10.42 -11.28 -4.12
CA GLY A 58 -10.58 -11.96 -2.83
C GLY A 58 -11.59 -11.28 -1.91
N GLU A 59 -12.04 -12.00 -0.87
CA GLU A 59 -13.16 -11.57 -0.02
C GLU A 59 -12.75 -10.55 1.06
N THR A 60 -11.49 -10.51 1.46
CA THR A 60 -11.01 -9.74 2.63
C THR A 60 -10.20 -8.50 2.23
N PHE A 61 -10.44 -7.93 1.05
CA PHE A 61 -9.65 -6.80 0.55
C PHE A 61 -10.14 -5.47 1.13
N ALA A 62 -9.22 -4.64 1.62
CA ALA A 62 -9.47 -3.24 1.93
C ALA A 62 -8.31 -2.36 1.43
N TRP A 63 -8.64 -1.20 0.86
CA TRP A 63 -7.65 -0.20 0.44
C TRP A 63 -6.86 0.34 1.62
N GLN A 64 -5.60 0.69 1.36
CA GLN A 64 -4.79 1.52 2.27
C GLN A 64 -5.12 3.01 2.11
N TRP A 65 -4.96 3.78 3.17
CA TRP A 65 -5.30 5.21 3.21
C TRP A 65 -4.22 6.03 3.90
N GLY A 66 -3.61 6.97 3.17
CA GLY A 66 -2.53 7.80 3.68
C GLY A 66 -1.30 7.02 4.17
N GLN A 67 -1.05 5.86 3.56
CA GLN A 67 -0.04 4.90 3.96
C GLN A 67 1.40 5.44 3.88
N HIS A 68 2.31 4.78 4.60
CA HIS A 68 3.75 5.06 4.63
C HIS A 68 4.57 3.79 4.40
N ALA A 69 5.87 4.01 4.18
CA ALA A 69 6.93 3.00 4.21
C ALA A 69 6.59 1.73 3.40
N PRO A 70 6.51 1.82 2.06
CA PRO A 70 6.40 0.62 1.26
C PRO A 70 7.69 -0.18 1.39
N MET A 71 7.56 -1.49 1.53
CA MET A 71 8.69 -2.41 1.47
C MET A 71 8.35 -3.59 0.59
N VAL A 72 9.17 -3.87 -0.42
CA VAL A 72 9.04 -5.09 -1.22
C VAL A 72 9.51 -6.29 -0.42
N HIS A 73 8.88 -7.44 -0.64
CA HIS A 73 9.37 -8.67 -0.04
C HIS A 73 10.67 -9.07 -0.75
N PRO A 74 11.75 -9.38 0.00
CA PRO A 74 13.06 -9.64 -0.59
C PRO A 74 13.10 -10.87 -1.50
N GLU A 75 12.20 -11.83 -1.27
CA GLU A 75 12.22 -13.15 -1.95
C GLU A 75 10.96 -13.49 -2.76
N ILE A 76 9.85 -12.77 -2.59
CA ILE A 76 8.55 -13.14 -3.18
C ILE A 76 8.16 -12.07 -4.19
N PRO A 77 8.25 -12.35 -5.51
CA PRO A 77 7.90 -11.38 -6.54
C PRO A 77 6.48 -10.84 -6.37
N GLY A 78 6.33 -9.51 -6.46
CA GLY A 78 5.04 -8.83 -6.36
C GLY A 78 4.42 -8.79 -4.95
N ARG A 79 5.10 -9.30 -3.92
CA ARG A 79 4.69 -9.13 -2.52
C ARG A 79 5.25 -7.82 -2.00
N LEU A 80 4.42 -7.01 -1.37
CA LEU A 80 4.84 -5.78 -0.68
C LEU A 80 4.05 -5.57 0.61
N MET A 81 4.67 -4.87 1.55
CA MET A 81 4.07 -4.39 2.79
C MET A 81 3.98 -2.87 2.76
N VAL A 82 2.96 -2.33 3.42
CA VAL A 82 2.88 -0.90 3.77
C VAL A 82 2.37 -0.75 5.19
N TYR A 83 2.70 0.39 5.80
CA TYR A 83 2.01 0.86 7.00
C TYR A 83 0.79 1.71 6.59
N ASP A 84 -0.41 1.14 6.69
CA ASP A 84 -1.68 1.84 6.41
C ASP A 84 -2.11 2.65 7.65
N ASN A 85 -1.88 3.96 7.59
CA ASN A 85 -2.28 4.88 8.64
C ASN A 85 -3.79 4.95 8.83
N GLY A 86 -4.59 4.67 7.80
CA GLY A 86 -6.04 4.79 7.85
C GLY A 86 -6.54 6.22 7.70
N ASN A 87 -5.84 7.10 6.98
CA ASN A 87 -6.22 8.52 6.85
C ASN A 87 -7.67 8.67 6.34
N GLU A 88 -8.59 8.96 7.27
CA GLU A 88 -10.06 9.04 7.09
C GLU A 88 -10.76 7.79 6.51
N ARG A 89 -10.00 6.85 5.94
CA ARG A 89 -10.48 5.65 5.22
C ARG A 89 -11.45 5.91 4.08
N SER A 90 -11.55 7.17 3.64
CA SER A 90 -12.44 7.63 2.58
C SER A 90 -11.99 8.99 2.07
N TYR A 91 -12.39 9.37 0.85
CA TYR A 91 -12.32 10.76 0.39
C TYR A 91 -13.56 11.59 0.77
N ASP A 92 -14.75 10.98 0.73
CA ASP A 92 -16.01 11.71 0.93
C ASP A 92 -16.75 11.41 2.25
N SER A 93 -16.46 10.27 2.90
CA SER A 93 -17.16 9.76 4.07
C SER A 93 -16.17 9.38 5.18
N PRO A 94 -15.52 10.38 5.81
CA PRO A 94 -14.48 10.12 6.78
C PRO A 94 -15.02 9.41 8.03
N ILE A 95 -14.26 8.44 8.54
CA ILE A 95 -14.56 7.82 9.83
C ILE A 95 -13.97 8.63 10.99
N ALA A 96 -14.67 8.62 12.12
CA ALA A 96 -14.20 9.31 13.32
C ALA A 96 -12.91 8.67 13.86
N VAL A 97 -12.02 9.50 14.43
CA VAL A 97 -10.74 9.03 15.00
C VAL A 97 -10.92 7.90 16.02
N GLY A 98 -11.98 7.94 16.83
CA GLY A 98 -12.26 6.91 17.84
C GLY A 98 -12.64 5.54 17.25
N ASP A 99 -13.14 5.52 16.01
CA ASP A 99 -13.55 4.31 15.28
C ASP A 99 -12.51 3.90 14.22
N ASN A 100 -11.39 4.63 14.14
CA ASN A 100 -10.33 4.39 13.17
C ASN A 100 -9.21 3.53 13.77
N PHE A 101 -8.34 3.01 12.91
CA PHE A 101 -7.23 2.14 13.25
C PHE A 101 -6.09 2.31 12.25
N SER A 102 -4.89 1.90 12.62
CA SER A 102 -3.76 1.76 11.69
C SER A 102 -3.39 0.29 11.60
N ARG A 103 -2.80 -0.13 10.48
CA ARG A 103 -2.41 -1.52 10.29
C ARG A 103 -1.15 -1.63 9.45
N ALA A 104 -0.34 -2.65 9.73
CA ALA A 104 0.56 -3.19 8.71
C ALA A 104 -0.28 -4.09 7.80
N VAL A 105 -0.12 -3.96 6.48
CA VAL A 105 -0.87 -4.75 5.51
C VAL A 105 0.03 -5.22 4.38
N GLU A 106 -0.15 -6.48 3.98
CA GLU A 106 0.56 -7.08 2.86
C GLU A 106 -0.35 -7.34 1.67
N PHE A 107 0.16 -6.98 0.50
CA PHE A 107 -0.48 -7.22 -0.78
C PHE A 107 0.34 -8.20 -1.63
N GLN A 108 -0.34 -9.04 -2.41
CA GLN A 108 0.25 -9.77 -3.53
C GLN A 108 -0.26 -9.12 -4.81
N VAL A 109 0.64 -8.57 -5.60
CA VAL A 109 0.34 -8.02 -6.92
C VAL A 109 0.68 -9.05 -7.99
N ASN A 110 -0.22 -9.18 -8.96
CA ASN A 110 0.04 -9.82 -10.24
C ASN A 110 -0.01 -8.74 -11.33
N ALA A 111 1.17 -8.19 -11.65
CA ALA A 111 1.29 -7.08 -12.61
C ALA A 111 0.90 -7.47 -14.04
N ARG A 112 0.95 -8.76 -14.41
CA ARG A 112 0.50 -9.21 -15.73
C ARG A 112 -1.02 -9.22 -15.83
N ALA A 113 -1.70 -9.63 -14.76
CA ALA A 113 -3.17 -9.69 -14.72
C ALA A 113 -3.81 -8.36 -14.27
N MET A 114 -3.01 -7.38 -13.83
CA MET A 114 -3.46 -6.14 -13.19
C MET A 114 -4.37 -6.42 -11.98
N GLN A 115 -3.97 -7.37 -11.15
CA GLN A 115 -4.74 -7.80 -9.97
C GLN A 115 -3.94 -7.68 -8.68
N VAL A 116 -4.64 -7.43 -7.58
CA VAL A 116 -4.06 -7.41 -6.24
C VAL A 116 -4.93 -8.15 -5.24
N ARG A 117 -4.32 -8.91 -4.34
CA ARG A 117 -5.00 -9.48 -3.16
C ARG A 117 -4.31 -9.04 -1.89
N GLN A 118 -5.09 -8.74 -0.85
CA GLN A 118 -4.58 -8.66 0.52
C GLN A 118 -4.31 -10.08 1.01
N VAL A 119 -3.16 -10.33 1.66
CA VAL A 119 -2.84 -11.67 2.17
C VAL A 119 -2.63 -11.75 3.67
N TRP A 120 -2.36 -10.61 4.30
CA TRP A 120 -2.03 -10.52 5.70
C TRP A 120 -2.25 -9.09 6.17
N GLN A 121 -2.64 -8.94 7.43
CA GLN A 121 -2.64 -7.66 8.13
C GLN A 121 -2.47 -7.87 9.63
N PHE A 122 -2.16 -6.78 10.33
CA PHE A 122 -2.18 -6.70 11.79
C PHE A 122 -2.44 -5.25 12.22
N GLY A 123 -3.31 -5.05 13.21
CA GLY A 123 -3.55 -3.76 13.87
C GLY A 123 -4.99 -3.26 13.83
N GLU A 124 -5.84 -3.81 12.95
CA GLU A 124 -7.27 -3.47 12.90
C GLU A 124 -7.98 -3.80 14.21
N GLU A 125 -7.63 -4.94 14.81
CA GLU A 125 -8.17 -5.42 16.07
C GLU A 125 -7.88 -4.52 17.27
N ASN A 126 -6.85 -3.66 17.17
CA ASN A 126 -6.48 -2.72 18.22
C ASN A 126 -7.28 -1.42 18.17
N GLY A 127 -8.04 -1.18 17.09
CA GLY A 127 -8.84 0.02 16.93
C GLY A 127 -8.03 1.31 17.08
N SER A 128 -8.60 2.27 17.80
CA SER A 128 -8.01 3.59 18.01
C SER A 128 -6.90 3.62 19.06
N GLU A 129 -6.69 2.54 19.83
CA GLU A 129 -5.66 2.50 20.88
C GLU A 129 -4.24 2.61 20.31
N THR A 130 -4.01 2.03 19.13
CA THR A 130 -2.71 2.08 18.43
C THR A 130 -2.79 2.85 17.11
N PHE A 131 -3.82 3.67 16.93
CA PHE A 131 -4.00 4.46 15.71
C PHE A 131 -2.95 5.56 15.61
N THR A 132 -2.23 5.59 14.49
CA THR A 132 -1.27 6.63 14.15
C THR A 132 -1.66 7.27 12.81
N PRO A 133 -2.19 8.51 12.79
CA PRO A 133 -2.70 9.14 11.56
C PRO A 133 -1.60 9.61 10.58
N PHE A 134 -0.33 9.46 10.95
CA PHE A 134 0.82 9.85 10.14
C PHE A 134 2.07 9.04 10.53
N ILE A 135 3.02 8.94 9.59
CA ILE A 135 4.30 8.22 9.76
C ILE A 135 4.03 6.72 9.99
N GLY A 136 4.90 6.00 10.69
CA GLY A 136 4.85 4.56 10.85
C GLY A 136 5.66 3.81 9.79
N ASP A 137 6.08 2.61 10.14
CA ASP A 137 6.85 1.69 9.32
C ASP A 137 6.41 0.24 9.57
N ALA A 138 6.53 -0.57 8.54
CA ALA A 138 6.28 -1.99 8.60
C ALA A 138 7.29 -2.73 7.69
N ASN A 139 8.15 -3.54 8.30
CA ASN A 139 9.30 -4.13 7.61
C ASN A 139 9.32 -5.65 7.72
N TYR A 140 9.75 -6.30 6.64
CA TYR A 140 10.18 -7.69 6.67
C TYR A 140 11.55 -7.81 7.37
N LEU A 141 11.68 -8.77 8.29
CA LEU A 141 12.94 -9.11 8.92
C LEU A 141 13.52 -10.40 8.33
N PRO A 142 14.85 -10.58 8.29
CA PRO A 142 15.49 -11.79 7.76
C PRO A 142 15.08 -13.10 8.46
N SER A 143 14.54 -13.02 9.68
CA SER A 143 14.03 -14.19 10.41
C SER A 143 12.67 -14.69 9.92
N GLY A 144 12.02 -13.98 8.98
CA GLY A 144 10.63 -14.21 8.58
C GLY A 144 9.59 -13.50 9.47
N ASN A 145 10.05 -12.76 10.48
CA ASN A 145 9.20 -11.92 11.32
C ASN A 145 8.91 -10.57 10.63
N ARG A 146 7.95 -9.84 11.20
CA ARG A 146 7.59 -8.47 10.80
C ARG A 146 7.86 -7.53 11.96
N LEU A 147 8.44 -6.37 11.66
CA LEU A 147 8.54 -5.25 12.60
C LEU A 147 7.48 -4.23 12.22
N ILE A 148 6.80 -3.66 13.22
CA ILE A 148 5.79 -2.61 13.05
C ILE A 148 6.09 -1.54 14.10
N CYS A 149 6.24 -0.27 13.70
CA CYS A 149 6.57 0.83 14.61
C CYS A 149 6.06 2.19 14.12
#